data_AF-A0A373W2S4-F1
#
_entry.id   AF-A0A373W2S4-F1
#
_cell.length_a   1.000
_cell.length_b   1.000
_cell.length_c   1.000
_cell.angle_alpha   90.00
_cell.angle_beta   90.00
_cell.angle_gamma   90.00
#
_symmetry.space_group_name_H-M   'P 1'
#
loop_
_entity.id
_entity.type
_entity.pdbx_description
1 polymer ?
#
loop_
_entity_poly.entity_id
_entity_poly.type
_entity_poly.pdbx_seq_one_letter_code
_entity_poly.pdbx_strand_id
1 'polypeptide(L)'
;MFFRLILTKAELLALTPKDFDFENNVLKITKSYKKVKGKDIVTDPKTPKSIRDIVIPEFLAEEIKEYLASIYGIKENDRIFQNSKSYFRHEMIRGSKAAGVKRIRIHDLRHSHVSYLINKGYTALAIADRLGHEAVDITYKYAHLFPTVQTDMAKTMDAEREALLDECEE
;
A
#
# COMPACT_ATOMS: atom_id res chain seq x y z
N MET A 1 -11.91 -0.81 -1.50
CA MET A 1 -11.15 -2.03 -1.83
C MET A 1 -9.65 -1.77 -2.07
N PHE A 2 -9.19 -1.41 -3.28
CA PHE A 2 -7.76 -1.47 -3.65
C PHE A 2 -6.80 -0.48 -2.97
N PHE A 3 -7.29 0.54 -2.24
CA PHE A 3 -6.41 1.49 -1.54
C PHE A 3 -5.63 0.85 -0.39
N ARG A 4 -6.10 -0.27 0.14
CA ARG A 4 -5.46 -1.04 1.25
C ARG A 4 -4.28 -1.90 0.79
N LEU A 5 -4.06 -1.99 -0.52
CA LEU A 5 -3.05 -2.86 -1.14
C LEU A 5 -1.72 -2.14 -1.41
N ILE A 6 -1.65 -0.84 -1.10
CA ILE A 6 -0.44 -0.03 -1.26
C ILE A 6 0.15 -0.09 -2.68
N LEU A 7 -0.68 -0.04 -3.71
CA LEU A 7 -0.23 -0.15 -5.11
C LEU A 7 0.12 1.21 -5.72
N THR A 8 1.12 1.23 -6.62
CA THR A 8 1.28 2.37 -7.53
C THR A 8 0.10 2.41 -8.50
N LYS A 9 -0.15 3.57 -9.09
CA LYS A 9 -1.12 3.69 -10.18
C LYS A 9 -0.81 2.75 -11.36
N ALA A 10 0.47 2.50 -11.64
CA ALA A 10 0.87 1.65 -12.76
C ALA A 10 0.70 0.16 -12.46
N GLU A 11 0.99 -0.27 -11.24
CA GLU A 11 0.70 -1.63 -10.75
C GLU A 11 -0.81 -1.89 -10.74
N LEU A 12 -1.59 -0.97 -10.16
CA LEU A 12 -3.05 -1.08 -10.12
C LEU A 12 -3.63 -1.28 -11.52
N LEU A 13 -3.19 -0.47 -12.48
CA LEU A 13 -3.68 -0.55 -13.85
C LEU A 13 -3.22 -1.82 -14.59
N ALA A 14 -2.18 -2.50 -14.13
CA ALA A 14 -1.68 -3.73 -14.74
C ALA A 14 -2.32 -5.00 -14.18
N LEU A 15 -3.04 -4.92 -13.05
CA LEU A 15 -3.62 -6.08 -12.38
C LEU A 15 -4.63 -6.85 -13.24
N THR A 16 -4.58 -8.15 -13.09
CA THR A 16 -5.44 -9.17 -13.72
C THR A 16 -5.90 -10.16 -12.64
N PRO A 17 -6.99 -10.92 -12.86
CA PRO A 17 -7.42 -11.95 -11.90
C PRO A 17 -6.33 -12.96 -11.54
N LYS A 18 -5.48 -13.35 -12.50
CA LYS A 18 -4.37 -14.30 -12.28
C LYS A 18 -3.33 -13.86 -11.25
N ASP A 19 -3.27 -12.57 -10.94
CA ASP A 19 -2.33 -12.05 -9.94
C ASP A 19 -2.77 -12.33 -8.50
N PHE A 20 -4.01 -12.79 -8.30
CA PHE A 20 -4.58 -13.09 -7.00
C PHE A 20 -4.55 -14.59 -6.73
N ASP A 21 -3.81 -14.97 -5.70
CA ASP A 21 -3.87 -16.29 -5.08
C ASP A 21 -4.83 -16.20 -3.89
N PHE A 22 -6.10 -16.52 -4.15
CA PHE A 22 -7.16 -16.46 -3.14
C PHE A 22 -7.09 -17.59 -2.12
N GLU A 23 -6.36 -18.69 -2.41
CA GLU A 23 -6.19 -19.79 -1.46
C GLU A 23 -5.22 -19.39 -0.35
N ASN A 24 -4.14 -18.71 -0.71
CA ASN A 24 -3.12 -18.25 0.24
C ASN A 24 -3.29 -16.79 0.67
N ASN A 25 -4.33 -16.10 0.19
CA ASN A 25 -4.56 -14.67 0.41
C ASN A 25 -3.32 -13.82 0.03
N VAL A 26 -2.80 -14.04 -1.18
CA VAL A 26 -1.62 -13.34 -1.70
C VAL A 26 -1.94 -12.63 -3.01
N LEU A 27 -1.52 -11.37 -3.11
CA LEU A 27 -1.50 -10.60 -4.34
C LEU A 27 -0.06 -10.53 -4.88
N LYS A 28 0.16 -11.05 -6.09
CA LYS A 28 1.46 -11.04 -6.77
C LYS A 28 1.61 -9.77 -7.61
N ILE A 29 2.60 -8.94 -7.29
CA ILE A 29 2.93 -7.75 -8.06
C ILE A 29 4.12 -8.06 -8.95
N THR A 30 3.86 -8.34 -10.23
CA THR A 30 4.88 -8.78 -11.20
C THR A 30 4.99 -7.88 -12.42
N LYS A 31 4.13 -6.86 -12.56
CA LYS A 31 3.98 -6.09 -13.80
C LYS A 31 3.55 -4.65 -13.55
N SER A 32 3.80 -3.81 -14.54
CA SER A 32 3.50 -2.38 -14.48
C SER A 32 2.92 -1.89 -15.81
N TYR A 33 1.90 -1.05 -15.72
CA TYR A 33 1.23 -0.47 -16.89
C TYR A 33 1.87 0.84 -17.33
N LYS A 34 2.26 0.91 -18.60
CA LYS A 34 2.75 2.12 -19.27
C LYS A 34 1.93 2.38 -20.53
N LYS A 35 1.80 3.66 -20.88
CA LYS A 35 1.19 4.07 -22.13
C LYS A 35 2.27 4.73 -22.99
N VAL A 36 2.59 4.13 -24.14
CA VAL A 36 3.66 4.60 -25.03
C VAL A 36 3.06 4.80 -26.42
N LYS A 37 3.19 6.01 -26.98
CA LYS A 37 2.64 6.38 -28.29
C LYS A 37 1.16 5.98 -28.48
N GLY A 38 0.34 6.18 -27.44
CA GLY A 38 -1.09 5.85 -27.46
C GLY A 38 -1.44 4.37 -27.23
N LYS A 39 -0.45 3.46 -27.24
CA LYS A 39 -0.64 2.03 -26.98
C LYS A 39 -0.48 1.69 -25.51
N ASP A 40 -1.34 0.80 -25.04
CA ASP A 40 -1.31 0.22 -23.71
C ASP A 40 -0.25 -0.88 -23.68
N ILE A 41 0.77 -0.72 -22.85
CA ILE A 41 1.89 -1.66 -22.71
C ILE A 41 1.98 -2.09 -21.25
N VAL A 42 1.82 -3.39 -21.02
CA VAL A 42 2.17 -4.02 -19.74
C VAL A 42 3.62 -4.48 -19.88
N THR A 43 4.50 -3.97 -19.03
CA THR A 43 5.92 -4.38 -19.01
C THR A 43 6.26 -4.97 -17.66
N ASP A 44 7.40 -5.64 -17.61
CA ASP A 44 8.05 -5.94 -16.34
C ASP A 44 8.28 -4.65 -15.54
N PRO A 45 8.32 -4.76 -14.20
CA PRO A 45 8.50 -3.60 -13.35
C PRO A 45 9.86 -2.96 -13.60
N LYS A 46 9.93 -1.65 -13.34
CA LYS A 46 11.13 -0.85 -13.64
C LYS A 46 12.35 -1.29 -12.83
N THR A 47 12.15 -1.95 -11.69
CA THR A 47 13.20 -2.46 -10.81
C THR A 47 12.81 -3.86 -10.31
N PRO A 48 13.79 -4.76 -10.10
CA PRO A 48 13.52 -6.09 -9.53
C PRO A 48 12.80 -6.03 -8.19
N LYS A 49 13.11 -5.04 -7.35
CA LYS A 49 12.48 -4.82 -6.03
C LYS A 49 10.98 -4.50 -6.09
N SER A 50 10.49 -4.03 -7.25
CA SER A 50 9.06 -3.82 -7.45
C SER A 50 8.29 -5.14 -7.56
N ILE A 51 8.98 -6.26 -7.89
CA ILE A 51 8.39 -7.60 -7.91
C ILE A 51 8.27 -8.10 -6.49
N ARG A 52 7.03 -8.33 -6.02
CA ARG A 52 6.77 -8.72 -4.62
C ARG A 52 5.41 -9.38 -4.46
N ASP A 53 5.28 -10.12 -3.38
CA ASP A 53 4.01 -10.71 -2.93
C ASP A 53 3.46 -9.90 -1.76
N ILE A 54 2.18 -9.56 -1.82
CA ILE A 54 1.48 -8.81 -0.79
C ILE A 54 0.45 -9.73 -0.16
N VAL A 55 0.68 -10.11 1.10
CA VAL A 55 -0.34 -10.81 1.89
C VAL A 55 -1.51 -9.85 2.14
N ILE A 56 -2.70 -10.31 1.78
CA ILE A 56 -3.95 -9.56 1.89
C ILE A 56 -4.82 -10.14 3.01
N PRO A 57 -5.52 -9.32 3.80
CA PRO A 57 -6.50 -9.82 4.75
C PRO A 57 -7.61 -10.60 4.04
N GLU A 58 -8.13 -11.64 4.69
CA GLU A 58 -9.18 -12.52 4.15
C GLU A 58 -10.41 -11.73 3.68
N PHE A 59 -10.93 -10.82 4.53
CA PHE A 59 -12.07 -9.97 4.16
C PHE A 59 -11.84 -9.18 2.87
N LEU A 60 -10.59 -8.77 2.60
CA LEU A 60 -10.26 -8.01 1.40
C LEU A 60 -10.14 -8.94 0.19
N ALA A 61 -9.65 -10.16 0.38
CA ALA A 61 -9.63 -11.18 -0.66
C ALA A 61 -11.06 -11.55 -1.09
N GLU A 62 -11.98 -11.68 -0.12
CA GLU A 62 -13.42 -11.89 -0.37
C GLU A 62 -14.04 -10.72 -1.14
N GLU A 63 -13.86 -9.48 -0.67
CA GLU A 63 -14.34 -8.27 -1.39
C GLU A 63 -13.85 -8.27 -2.86
N ILE A 64 -12.58 -8.62 -3.08
CA ILE A 64 -11.99 -8.65 -4.43
C ILE A 64 -12.59 -9.76 -5.27
N LYS A 65 -12.79 -10.95 -4.70
CA LYS A 65 -13.39 -12.10 -5.37
C LYS A 65 -14.82 -11.78 -5.82
N GLU A 66 -15.63 -11.18 -4.94
CA GLU A 66 -16.98 -10.71 -5.26
C GLU A 66 -16.96 -9.65 -6.37
N TYR A 67 -16.05 -8.68 -6.27
CA TYR A 67 -15.89 -7.66 -7.31
C TYR A 67 -15.54 -8.27 -8.66
N LEU A 68 -14.60 -9.21 -8.72
CA LEU A 68 -14.23 -9.89 -9.96
C LEU A 68 -15.39 -10.68 -10.55
N ALA A 69 -16.17 -11.36 -9.72
CA ALA A 69 -17.38 -12.08 -10.14
C ALA A 69 -18.45 -11.15 -10.73
N SER A 70 -18.50 -9.88 -10.28
CA SER A 70 -19.42 -8.87 -10.84
C SER A 70 -19.02 -8.37 -12.24
N ILE A 71 -17.77 -8.60 -12.68
CA ILE A 71 -17.29 -8.14 -13.99
C ILE A 71 -17.65 -9.19 -15.05
N TYR A 72 -18.64 -8.88 -15.88
CA TYR A 72 -19.12 -9.78 -16.92
C TYR A 72 -18.01 -10.15 -17.93
N GLY A 73 -17.73 -11.45 -18.05
CA GLY A 73 -16.85 -12.00 -19.08
C GLY A 73 -15.35 -11.75 -18.88
N ILE A 74 -14.91 -11.33 -17.69
CA ILE A 74 -13.49 -11.14 -17.39
C ILE A 74 -12.74 -12.47 -17.44
N LYS A 75 -11.63 -12.53 -18.18
CA LYS A 75 -10.73 -13.68 -18.22
C LYS A 75 -9.55 -13.49 -17.27
N GLU A 76 -8.85 -14.58 -16.96
CA GLU A 76 -7.72 -14.59 -16.02
C GLU A 76 -6.61 -13.57 -16.35
N ASN A 77 -6.35 -13.33 -17.64
CA ASN A 77 -5.31 -12.42 -18.12
C ASN A 77 -5.85 -11.03 -18.49
N ASP A 78 -7.15 -10.79 -18.35
CA ASP A 78 -7.73 -9.50 -18.66
C ASP A 78 -7.41 -8.49 -17.56
N ARG A 79 -7.13 -7.25 -17.97
CA ARG A 79 -6.92 -6.17 -17.01
C ARG A 79 -8.24 -5.90 -16.28
N ILE A 80 -8.20 -5.95 -14.96
CA ILE A 80 -9.34 -5.62 -14.08
C ILE A 80 -9.81 -4.18 -14.36
N PHE A 81 -8.83 -3.29 -14.61
CA PHE A 81 -9.08 -1.88 -14.88
C PHE A 81 -8.76 -1.53 -16.33
N GLN A 82 -9.76 -1.60 -17.20
CA GLN A 82 -9.59 -1.27 -18.62
C GLN A 82 -9.67 0.24 -18.89
N ASN A 83 -10.15 1.03 -17.94
CA ASN A 83 -10.33 2.46 -18.13
C ASN A 83 -9.00 3.24 -18.20
N SER A 84 -9.05 4.39 -18.88
CA SER A 84 -7.89 5.25 -19.06
C SER A 84 -7.44 5.94 -17.76
N LYS A 85 -6.18 6.39 -17.73
CA LYS A 85 -5.65 7.23 -16.64
C LYS A 85 -6.49 8.49 -16.38
N SER A 86 -7.16 9.01 -17.41
CA SER A 86 -8.03 10.19 -17.34
C SER A 86 -9.32 9.85 -16.63
N TYR A 87 -9.94 8.71 -16.96
CA TYR A 87 -11.16 8.22 -16.32
C TYR A 87 -10.99 8.15 -14.80
N PHE A 88 -9.95 7.48 -14.32
CA PHE A 88 -9.67 7.42 -12.88
C PHE A 88 -9.46 8.79 -12.23
N ARG A 89 -8.87 9.75 -12.94
CA ARG A 89 -8.71 11.11 -12.42
C ARG A 89 -10.08 11.79 -12.23
N HIS A 90 -10.97 11.64 -13.20
CA HIS A 90 -12.32 12.20 -13.12
C HIS A 90 -13.14 11.53 -12.02
N GLU A 91 -13.08 10.20 -11.92
CA GLU A 91 -13.76 9.45 -10.86
C GLU A 91 -13.28 9.83 -9.47
N MET A 92 -11.96 10.00 -9.27
CA MET A 92 -11.42 10.46 -7.98
C MET A 92 -11.88 11.88 -7.63
N ILE A 93 -11.96 12.79 -8.61
CA ILE A 93 -12.48 14.15 -8.38
C ILE A 93 -13.96 14.09 -8.01
N ARG A 94 -14.75 13.31 -8.76
CA ARG A 94 -16.18 13.10 -8.53
C ARG A 94 -16.43 12.55 -7.14
N GLY A 95 -15.73 11.48 -6.76
CA GLY A 95 -15.82 10.86 -5.44
C GLY A 95 -15.39 11.79 -4.31
N SER A 96 -14.29 12.56 -4.49
CA SER A 96 -13.84 13.54 -3.48
C SER A 96 -14.91 14.61 -3.24
N LYS A 97 -15.52 15.11 -4.31
CA LYS A 97 -16.60 16.11 -4.22
C LYS A 97 -17.85 15.53 -3.55
N ALA A 98 -18.24 14.31 -3.90
CA ALA A 98 -19.40 13.63 -3.30
C ALA A 98 -19.20 13.37 -1.80
N ALA A 99 -17.97 13.03 -1.38
CA ALA A 99 -17.63 12.82 0.02
C ALA A 99 -17.37 14.11 0.81
N GLY A 100 -17.44 15.29 0.18
CA GLY A 100 -17.18 16.57 0.84
C GLY A 100 -15.73 16.77 1.29
N VAL A 101 -14.78 16.00 0.74
CA VAL A 101 -13.37 16.08 1.11
C VAL A 101 -12.56 16.88 0.11
N LYS A 102 -11.39 17.34 0.53
CA LYS A 102 -10.39 17.94 -0.38
C LYS A 102 -10.10 16.97 -1.51
N ARG A 103 -9.71 17.50 -2.67
CA ARG A 103 -9.37 16.67 -3.85
C ARG A 103 -8.28 15.64 -3.51
N ILE A 104 -8.61 14.35 -3.65
CA ILE A 104 -7.67 13.23 -3.45
C ILE A 104 -7.25 12.68 -4.81
N ARG A 105 -5.96 12.40 -5.01
CA ARG A 105 -5.42 11.71 -6.18
C ARG A 105 -5.16 10.24 -5.84
N ILE A 106 -5.09 9.38 -6.86
CA ILE A 106 -4.86 7.93 -6.66
C ILE A 106 -3.60 7.65 -5.84
N HIS A 107 -2.50 8.36 -6.09
CA HIS A 107 -1.26 8.14 -5.35
C HIS A 107 -1.33 8.70 -3.92
N ASP A 108 -2.24 9.63 -3.64
CA ASP A 108 -2.46 10.12 -2.27
C ASP A 108 -3.07 9.00 -1.40
N LEU A 109 -3.84 8.07 -1.98
CA LEU A 109 -4.35 6.88 -1.27
C LEU A 109 -3.23 5.98 -0.74
N ARG A 110 -2.17 5.82 -1.54
CA ARG A 110 -0.96 5.11 -1.11
C ARG A 110 -0.30 5.83 0.06
N HIS A 111 -0.19 7.15 0.00
CA HIS A 111 0.35 7.95 1.11
C HIS A 111 -0.48 7.80 2.38
N SER A 112 -1.80 7.89 2.29
CA SER A 112 -2.69 7.69 3.44
C SER A 112 -2.53 6.31 4.07
N HIS A 113 -2.39 5.25 3.26
CA HIS A 113 -2.21 3.91 3.81
C HIS A 113 -0.84 3.75 4.49
N VAL A 114 0.22 4.34 3.96
CA VAL A 114 1.53 4.34 4.63
C VAL A 114 1.46 5.07 5.97
N SER A 115 0.87 6.27 6.00
CA SER A 115 0.66 7.01 7.25
C SER A 115 -0.14 6.21 8.28
N TYR A 116 -1.16 5.49 7.83
CA TYR A 116 -1.94 4.60 8.70
C TYR A 116 -1.08 3.48 9.31
N LEU A 117 -0.24 2.81 8.51
CA LEU A 117 0.64 1.76 9.02
C LEU A 117 1.69 2.30 9.99
N ILE A 118 2.26 3.48 9.73
CA ILE A 118 3.19 4.13 10.66
C ILE A 118 2.51 4.42 12.00
N ASN A 119 1.29 4.96 11.97
CA ASN A 119 0.50 5.23 13.18
C ASN A 119 0.18 3.93 13.95
N LYS A 120 0.00 2.81 13.23
CA LYS A 120 -0.15 1.48 13.85
C LYS A 120 1.16 0.89 14.42
N GLY A 121 2.27 1.61 14.35
CA GLY A 121 3.55 1.21 14.94
C GLY A 121 4.42 0.31 14.04
N TYR A 122 4.07 0.13 12.77
CA TYR A 122 4.89 -0.66 11.86
C TYR A 122 6.17 0.09 11.47
N THR A 123 7.28 -0.65 11.39
CA THR A 123 8.60 -0.07 11.06
C THR A 123 8.67 0.39 9.61
N ALA A 124 9.53 1.38 9.35
CA ALA A 124 9.78 1.85 7.98
C ALA A 124 10.25 0.71 7.05
N LEU A 125 11.03 -0.25 7.58
CA LEU A 125 11.51 -1.41 6.84
C LEU A 125 10.34 -2.32 6.40
N ALA A 126 9.48 -2.74 7.33
CA ALA A 126 8.33 -3.59 7.02
C ALA A 126 7.38 -2.95 5.99
N ILE A 127 7.17 -1.64 6.11
CA ILE A 127 6.36 -0.88 5.16
C ILE A 127 7.04 -0.80 3.79
N ALA A 128 8.35 -0.59 3.75
CA ALA A 128 9.12 -0.51 2.50
C ALA A 128 9.15 -1.83 1.73
N ASP A 129 9.28 -2.96 2.43
CA ASP A 129 9.24 -4.29 1.85
C ASP A 129 7.87 -4.55 1.20
N ARG A 130 6.77 -4.22 1.91
CA ARG A 130 5.41 -4.32 1.37
C ARG A 130 5.18 -3.39 0.17
N LEU A 131 5.89 -2.27 0.11
CA LEU A 131 5.81 -1.27 -0.94
C LEU A 131 6.65 -1.61 -2.19
N GLY A 132 7.69 -2.43 -2.05
CA GLY A 132 8.72 -2.62 -3.07
C GLY A 132 9.62 -1.38 -3.24
N HIS A 133 9.83 -0.62 -2.17
CA HIS A 133 10.61 0.62 -2.15
C HIS A 133 11.86 0.48 -1.26
N GLU A 134 12.78 1.46 -1.33
CA GLU A 134 13.86 1.56 -0.34
C GLU A 134 13.32 2.08 0.99
N ALA A 135 13.76 1.49 2.10
CA ALA A 135 13.36 1.94 3.44
C ALA A 135 13.76 3.41 3.70
N VAL A 136 14.85 3.85 3.06
CA VAL A 136 15.29 5.24 3.08
C VAL A 136 14.23 6.18 2.49
N ASP A 137 13.56 5.80 1.40
CA ASP A 137 12.51 6.64 0.78
C ASP A 137 11.33 6.86 1.74
N ILE A 138 10.95 5.82 2.48
CA ILE A 138 9.87 5.87 3.47
C ILE A 138 10.30 6.72 4.66
N THR A 139 11.49 6.46 5.19
CA THR A 139 12.02 7.19 6.33
C THR A 139 12.15 8.68 6.00
N TYR A 140 12.71 9.03 4.84
CA TYR A 140 12.83 10.44 4.42
C TYR A 140 11.48 11.14 4.24
N LYS A 141 10.51 10.45 3.62
CA LYS A 141 9.22 11.04 3.29
C LYS A 141 8.24 11.13 4.47
N TYR A 142 8.33 10.21 5.42
CA TYR A 142 7.37 10.09 6.53
C TYR A 142 8.03 10.19 7.91
N ALA A 143 9.30 10.64 8.01
CA ALA A 143 10.01 10.82 9.28
C ALA A 143 9.16 11.49 10.35
N HIS A 144 8.45 12.56 9.99
CA HIS A 144 7.58 13.34 10.86
C HIS A 144 6.38 12.58 11.45
N LEU A 145 6.05 11.39 10.93
CA LEU A 145 4.97 10.54 11.43
C LEU A 145 5.49 9.45 12.38
N PHE A 146 6.78 9.13 12.32
CA PHE A 146 7.34 8.19 13.27
C PHE A 146 7.45 8.88 14.62
N PRO A 147 6.99 8.24 15.71
CA PRO A 147 7.18 8.78 17.05
C PRO A 147 8.68 9.02 17.28
N THR A 148 9.03 10.15 17.89
CA THR A 148 10.39 10.41 18.35
C THR A 148 10.71 9.44 19.46
N VAL A 149 11.27 8.29 19.08
CA VAL A 149 11.64 7.21 20.00
C VAL A 149 12.62 7.69 21.07
N GLN A 150 13.32 8.82 20.85
CA GLN A 150 14.26 9.39 21.81
C GLN A 150 13.63 9.71 23.18
N THR A 151 12.44 10.29 23.22
CA THR A 151 11.81 10.64 24.50
C THR A 151 11.32 9.39 25.23
N ASP A 152 10.79 8.40 24.50
CA ASP A 152 10.34 7.14 25.09
C ASP A 152 11.52 6.25 25.52
N MET A 153 12.63 6.27 24.76
CA MET A 153 13.90 5.63 25.14
C MET A 153 14.45 6.22 26.43
N ALA A 154 14.50 7.56 26.53
CA ALA A 154 14.96 8.23 27.73
C ALA A 154 14.10 7.85 28.95
N LYS A 155 12.76 7.91 28.81
CA LYS A 155 11.84 7.49 29.87
C LYS A 155 11.98 6.02 30.26
N THR A 156 12.26 5.15 29.30
CA THR A 156 12.48 3.72 29.57
C THR A 156 13.77 3.53 30.39
N MET A 157 14.84 4.24 30.01
CA MET A 157 16.11 4.21 30.75
C MET A 157 15.97 4.79 32.16
N ASP A 158 15.18 5.86 32.32
CA ASP A 158 14.88 6.44 33.63
C ASP A 158 14.12 5.43 34.51
N ALA A 159 13.09 4.76 33.97
CA ALA A 159 12.32 3.76 34.69
C ALA A 159 13.12 2.50 35.06
N GLU A 160 14.00 2.02 34.17
CA GLU A 160 14.93 0.92 34.45
C GLU A 160 15.88 1.29 35.60
N ARG A 161 16.33 2.55 35.67
CA ARG A 161 17.20 3.02 36.74
C ARG A 161 16.46 3.12 38.08
N GLU A 162 15.22 3.60 38.10
CA GLU A 162 14.39 3.64 39.32
C GLU A 162 14.13 2.23 39.85
N ALA A 163 13.73 1.28 39.00
CA ALA A 163 13.49 -0.11 39.42
C ALA A 163 14.73 -0.78 40.04
N LEU A 164 15.92 -0.53 39.48
CA LEU A 164 17.19 -1.04 40.04
C LEU A 164 17.56 -0.42 41.38
N LEU A 165 17.17 0.84 41.63
CA LEU A 165 17.41 1.50 42.91
C LEU A 165 16.47 0.97 43.99
N ASP A 166 15.20 0.73 43.65
CA ASP A 166 14.21 0.14 44.56
C ASP A 166 14.60 -1.29 44.97
N GLU A 167 15.16 -2.11 44.08
CA GLU A 167 15.68 -3.45 44.39
C GLU A 167 16.94 -3.45 45.28
N CYS A 168 17.64 -2.32 45.41
CA CYS A 168 18.83 -2.20 46.27
C CYS A 168 18.51 -1.68 47.68
N GLU A 169 17.28 -1.20 47.92
CA GLU A 169 16.82 -0.69 49.22
C GLU A 169 16.04 -1.75 50.05
N GLU A 170 15.76 -2.94 49.50
CA GLU A 170 15.26 -4.14 50.22
C GLU A 170 16.38 -5.12 50.63
#